data_AF-A0A9E0AHV3-F1
#
_entry.id   AF-A0A9E0AHV3-F1
#
_cell.length_a   1.000
_cell.length_b   1.000
_cell.length_c   1.000
_cell.angle_alpha   90.00
_cell.angle_beta   90.00
_cell.angle_gamma   90.00
#
_symmetry.space_group_name_H-M   'P 1'
#
loop_
_entity.id
_entity.type
_entity.pdbx_description
1 polymer ?
#
loop_
_entity_poly.entity_id
_entity_poly.type
_entity_poly.pdbx_seq_one_letter_code
_entity_poly.pdbx_strand_id
1 'polypeptide(L)'
;MLINDTLNKSGDANMLCTANEDQGMSFYLLGDTLSFQKRYYSSESNYKQLYIDRYDLLILGQTDTSIIVKPISKLSKEFFSHRPNITFVRQEFNWDRSIVFEKIIYHSSDCLGGCPTIDLEIKGRNVYLKGQFYKEDSINYFNSEIDTIQSGEFISILSDSLYNELINILQTSSLRTLTFPEHHGYDAGVTTLIIYYNGKRKYLQSMFPPTISNRLVDFLHYINTRADLKRTFKKRKIER
;
A
#
# COMPACT_ATOMS: atom_id res chain seq x y z
N MET A 1 5.86 12.39 -6.77
CA MET A 1 5.35 12.63 -5.40
C MET A 1 4.01 11.94 -5.31
N LEU A 2 3.85 11.12 -4.29
CA LEU A 2 2.62 10.35 -4.05
C LEU A 2 2.05 10.78 -2.69
N ILE A 3 0.83 11.27 -2.68
CA ILE A 3 0.15 11.76 -1.48
C ILE A 3 -1.11 10.96 -1.27
N ASN A 4 -1.22 10.28 -0.14
CA ASN A 4 -2.46 9.60 0.23
C ASN A 4 -3.11 10.19 1.47
N ASP A 5 -4.42 10.41 1.37
CA ASP A 5 -5.22 10.74 2.55
C ASP A 5 -5.69 9.47 3.25
N THR A 6 -4.96 9.07 4.29
CA THR A 6 -5.26 7.86 5.07
C THR A 6 -6.47 8.02 6.00
N LEU A 7 -7.11 9.20 6.04
CA LEU A 7 -8.26 9.48 6.90
C LEU A 7 -9.59 9.42 6.14
N ASN A 8 -9.56 9.42 4.81
CA ASN A 8 -10.76 9.35 4.00
C ASN A 8 -11.14 7.88 3.71
N LYS A 9 -12.40 7.53 3.98
CA LYS A 9 -12.94 6.17 3.78
C LYS A 9 -13.84 6.05 2.54
N SER A 10 -14.14 7.16 1.88
CA SER A 10 -15.11 7.20 0.78
C SER A 10 -14.44 7.03 -0.57
N GLY A 11 -15.02 6.16 -1.41
CA GLY A 11 -14.53 5.77 -2.72
C GLY A 11 -14.38 6.94 -3.70
N ASP A 12 -13.13 7.30 -3.92
CA ASP A 12 -12.42 7.43 -5.19
C ASP A 12 -10.96 7.64 -4.81
N ALA A 13 -10.02 7.26 -5.69
CA ALA A 13 -8.59 7.15 -5.41
C ALA A 13 -8.10 8.21 -4.40
N ASN A 14 -7.82 7.79 -3.16
CA ASN A 14 -7.30 8.63 -2.07
C ASN A 14 -5.84 8.99 -2.30
N MET A 15 -5.48 9.36 -3.53
CA MET A 15 -4.12 9.46 -4.01
C MET A 15 -3.97 10.62 -4.99
N LEU A 16 -3.03 11.51 -4.71
CA LEU A 16 -2.50 12.47 -5.68
C LEU A 16 -1.11 12.01 -6.09
N CYS A 17 -0.94 11.75 -7.37
CA CYS A 17 0.21 11.07 -7.96
C CYS A 17 0.86 11.91 -9.07
N THR A 18 2.13 11.65 -9.34
CA THR A 18 2.83 12.17 -10.52
C THR A 18 2.63 11.28 -11.73
N ALA A 19 2.96 11.78 -12.92
CA ALA A 19 2.79 11.05 -14.19
C ALA A 19 3.59 9.73 -14.25
N ASN A 20 4.67 9.65 -13.48
CA ASN A 20 5.47 8.43 -13.34
C ASN A 20 4.75 7.32 -12.56
N GLU A 21 3.72 7.67 -11.77
CA GLU A 21 2.97 6.75 -10.89
C GLU A 21 1.52 6.57 -11.37
N ASP A 22 0.91 7.60 -11.95
CA ASP A 22 -0.42 7.56 -12.55
C ASP A 22 -0.40 8.23 -13.93
N GLN A 23 -0.71 7.43 -14.96
CA GLN A 23 -0.80 7.87 -16.34
C GLN A 23 -1.99 8.82 -16.52
N GLY A 24 -1.77 10.10 -16.26
CA GLY A 24 -2.79 11.15 -16.44
C GLY A 24 -2.66 12.34 -15.51
N MET A 25 -1.85 12.23 -14.44
CA MET A 25 -1.65 13.33 -13.48
C MET A 25 -0.25 13.94 -13.59
N SER A 26 -0.17 15.24 -13.85
CA SER A 26 1.10 16.00 -13.87
C SER A 26 1.31 16.73 -12.55
N PHE A 27 2.57 16.96 -12.18
CA PHE A 27 2.93 17.72 -10.98
C PHE A 27 3.77 18.94 -11.35
N TYR A 28 3.43 20.06 -10.74
CA TYR A 28 4.14 21.32 -10.90
C TYR A 28 4.39 21.96 -9.54
N LEU A 29 5.55 22.58 -9.38
CA LEU A 29 5.83 23.53 -8.31
C LEU A 29 5.73 24.94 -8.91
N LEU A 30 4.69 25.68 -8.57
CA LEU A 30 4.39 27.01 -9.09
C LEU A 30 4.57 28.03 -7.97
N GLY A 31 5.79 28.55 -7.83
CA GLY A 31 6.15 29.38 -6.68
C GLY A 31 6.04 28.59 -5.38
N ASP A 32 5.13 28.99 -4.51
CA ASP A 32 4.81 28.35 -3.22
C ASP A 32 3.66 27.34 -3.32
N THR A 33 3.22 26.97 -4.52
CA THR A 33 2.07 26.07 -4.72
C THR A 33 2.50 24.73 -5.33
N LEU A 34 2.15 23.64 -4.67
CA LEU A 34 2.16 22.29 -5.24
C LEU A 34 0.89 22.08 -6.06
N SER A 35 1.01 21.83 -7.35
CA SER A 35 -0.13 21.67 -8.26
C SER A 35 -0.13 20.30 -8.90
N PHE A 36 -1.10 19.46 -8.53
CA PHE A 36 -1.38 18.19 -9.20
C PHE A 36 -2.49 18.42 -10.23
N GLN A 37 -2.24 18.06 -11.49
CA GLN A 37 -3.12 18.38 -12.61
C GLN A 37 -3.47 17.14 -13.41
N LYS A 38 -4.75 16.75 -13.45
CA LYS A 38 -5.24 15.76 -14.41
C LYS A 38 -5.63 16.49 -15.70
N ARG A 39 -5.01 16.12 -16.81
CA ARG A 39 -5.23 16.76 -18.12
C ARG A 39 -5.86 15.75 -19.06
N TYR A 40 -7.07 16.02 -19.55
CA TYR A 40 -7.80 15.05 -20.37
C TYR A 40 -8.71 15.73 -21.39
N TYR A 41 -9.02 15.01 -22.46
CA TYR A 41 -10.04 15.37 -23.44
C TYR A 41 -11.27 14.48 -23.20
N SER A 42 -12.46 15.06 -23.24
CA SER A 42 -13.71 14.32 -23.01
C SER A 42 -14.46 14.06 -24.32
N SER A 43 -15.04 12.86 -24.46
CA SER A 43 -15.94 12.51 -25.56
C SER A 43 -17.20 13.41 -25.59
N GLU A 44 -17.64 13.92 -24.44
CA GLU A 44 -18.74 14.90 -24.33
C GLU A 44 -18.46 16.17 -25.15
N SER A 45 -17.18 16.54 -25.27
CA SER A 45 -16.71 17.68 -26.07
C SER A 45 -16.29 17.28 -27.50
N ASN A 46 -16.52 16.03 -27.91
CA ASN A 46 -15.92 15.43 -29.11
C ASN A 46 -14.39 15.57 -29.15
N TYR A 47 -13.73 15.52 -27.98
CA TYR A 47 -12.28 15.69 -27.81
C TYR A 47 -11.71 17.02 -28.32
N LYS A 48 -12.55 18.06 -28.47
CA LYS A 48 -12.10 19.37 -28.98
C LYS A 48 -11.55 20.30 -27.90
N GLN A 49 -11.80 19.98 -26.63
CA GLN A 49 -11.43 20.82 -25.50
C GLN A 49 -10.57 20.03 -24.51
N LEU A 50 -9.47 20.65 -24.08
CA LEU A 50 -8.64 20.16 -22.98
C LEU A 50 -9.25 20.60 -21.64
N TYR A 51 -9.55 19.63 -20.78
CA TYR A 51 -9.97 19.84 -19.39
C TYR A 51 -8.75 19.67 -18.47
N ILE A 52 -8.70 20.49 -17.41
CA ILE A 52 -7.64 20.45 -16.41
C ILE A 52 -8.25 20.48 -15.02
N ASP A 53 -8.23 19.34 -14.34
CA ASP A 53 -8.57 19.24 -12.93
C ASP A 53 -7.35 19.55 -12.09
N ARG A 54 -7.44 20.56 -11.22
CA ARG A 54 -6.33 21.03 -10.38
C ARG A 54 -6.55 20.76 -8.90
N TYR A 55 -5.58 20.09 -8.28
CA TYR A 55 -5.46 19.94 -6.84
C TYR A 55 -4.26 20.77 -6.38
N ASP A 56 -4.53 22.04 -6.04
CA ASP A 56 -3.50 23.01 -5.67
C ASP A 56 -3.38 23.13 -4.15
N LEU A 57 -2.15 23.00 -3.64
CA LEU A 57 -1.80 23.05 -2.23
C LEU A 57 -0.76 24.15 -2.01
N LEU A 58 -1.12 25.18 -1.26
CA LEU A 58 -0.21 26.26 -0.88
C LEU A 58 0.73 25.80 0.23
N ILE A 59 2.03 25.91 0.03
CA ILE A 59 3.05 25.59 1.03
C ILE A 59 3.06 26.70 2.09
N LEU A 60 2.79 26.31 3.35
CA LEU A 60 2.82 27.23 4.49
C LEU A 60 4.15 27.14 5.25
N GLY A 61 4.81 25.98 5.18
CA GLY A 61 6.09 25.75 5.83
C GLY A 61 6.62 24.35 5.56
N GLN A 62 7.93 24.19 5.69
CA GLN A 62 8.62 22.93 5.48
C GLN A 62 9.72 22.76 6.53
N THR A 63 9.95 21.51 6.93
CA THR A 63 11.11 21.06 7.69
C THR A 63 11.79 19.91 6.92
N ASP A 64 12.88 19.37 7.47
CA ASP A 64 13.55 18.19 6.89
C ASP A 64 12.66 16.92 6.90
N THR A 65 11.62 16.91 7.74
CA THR A 65 10.76 15.74 7.99
C THR A 65 9.32 15.91 7.56
N SER A 66 8.88 17.14 7.33
CA SER A 66 7.46 17.44 7.09
C SER A 66 7.25 18.67 6.23
N ILE A 67 6.09 18.72 5.58
CA ILE A 67 5.59 19.89 4.88
C ILE A 67 4.15 20.17 5.32
N ILE A 68 3.87 21.45 5.60
CA ILE A 68 2.56 21.94 5.96
C ILE A 68 2.00 22.68 4.75
N VAL A 69 0.82 22.26 4.30
CA VAL A 69 0.15 22.86 3.15
C VAL A 69 -1.28 23.23 3.45
N LYS A 70 -1.84 24.15 2.67
CA LYS A 70 -3.25 24.54 2.69
C LYS A 70 -3.90 24.21 1.35
N PRO A 71 -5.00 23.43 1.31
CA PRO A 71 -5.77 23.24 0.09
C PRO A 71 -6.39 24.55 -0.39
N ILE A 72 -6.11 24.95 -1.64
CA ILE A 72 -6.57 26.24 -2.19
C ILE A 72 -7.53 26.09 -3.37
N SER A 73 -7.36 25.06 -4.22
CA SER A 73 -8.32 24.78 -5.30
C SER A 73 -9.60 24.13 -4.77
N LYS A 74 -10.69 24.17 -5.56
CA LYS A 74 -11.96 23.51 -5.20
C LYS A 74 -11.75 22.00 -4.96
N LEU A 75 -11.10 21.33 -5.91
CA LEU A 75 -10.89 19.87 -5.84
C LEU A 75 -9.95 19.47 -4.69
N SER A 76 -8.90 20.25 -4.39
CA SER A 76 -8.04 19.94 -3.23
C SER A 76 -8.77 20.13 -1.90
N LYS A 77 -9.63 21.15 -1.78
CA LYS A 77 -10.47 21.34 -0.59
C LYS A 77 -11.44 20.18 -0.41
N GLU A 78 -12.10 19.75 -1.47
CA GLU A 78 -13.00 18.59 -1.44
C GLU A 78 -12.23 17.31 -1.07
N PHE A 79 -11.11 17.05 -1.73
CA PHE A 79 -10.25 15.89 -1.48
C PHE A 79 -9.82 15.77 -0.01
N PHE A 80 -9.39 16.88 0.59
CA PHE A 80 -8.97 16.91 1.99
C PHE A 80 -10.09 17.19 2.99
N SER A 81 -11.36 17.03 2.59
CA SER A 81 -12.54 17.24 3.45
C SER A 81 -12.57 18.62 4.12
N HIS A 82 -12.21 19.67 3.37
CA HIS A 82 -12.17 21.08 3.78
C HIS A 82 -11.27 21.37 4.99
N ARG A 83 -10.32 20.49 5.32
CA ARG A 83 -9.33 20.76 6.36
C ARG A 83 -8.47 21.97 5.98
N PRO A 84 -8.29 22.95 6.89
CA PRO A 84 -7.62 24.21 6.56
C PRO A 84 -6.14 24.01 6.27
N ASN A 85 -5.48 23.12 7.01
CA ASN A 85 -4.06 22.79 6.87
C ASN A 85 -3.88 21.27 6.91
N ILE A 86 -2.94 20.78 6.11
CA ILE A 86 -2.51 19.37 6.03
C ILE A 86 -1.03 19.31 6.35
N THR A 87 -0.62 18.39 7.21
CA THR A 87 0.79 18.11 7.47
C THR A 87 1.12 16.76 6.85
N PHE A 88 2.01 16.76 5.86
CA PHE A 88 2.62 15.52 5.36
C PHE A 88 3.93 15.30 6.11
N VAL A 89 4.07 14.12 6.69
CA VAL A 89 5.28 13.69 7.39
C VAL A 89 5.91 12.57 6.57
N ARG A 90 7.22 12.65 6.36
CA ARG A 90 8.00 11.56 5.76
C ARG A 90 7.85 10.29 6.61
N GLN A 91 7.51 9.18 5.97
CA GLN A 91 7.10 7.96 6.67
C GLN A 91 8.16 7.49 7.68
N GLU A 92 9.44 7.55 7.30
CA GLU A 92 10.58 7.15 8.13
C GLU A 92 10.76 7.99 9.42
N PHE A 93 10.06 9.12 9.55
CA PHE A 93 10.02 9.96 10.75
C PHE A 93 8.71 9.85 11.53
N ASN A 94 7.71 9.13 11.00
CA ASN A 94 6.38 9.00 11.58
C ASN A 94 6.30 7.88 12.63
N TRP A 95 7.13 7.95 13.66
CA TRP A 95 7.28 6.87 14.64
C TRP A 95 6.15 6.84 15.69
N ASP A 96 5.42 5.72 15.74
CA ASP A 96 4.61 5.32 16.89
C ASP A 96 5.28 4.17 17.65
N ARG A 97 6.18 4.52 18.59
CA ARG A 97 6.89 3.55 19.44
C ARG A 97 5.98 2.83 20.44
N SER A 98 4.73 3.26 20.58
CA SER A 98 3.75 2.60 21.45
C SER A 98 3.12 1.36 20.80
N ILE A 99 3.40 1.07 19.53
CA ILE A 99 2.93 -0.15 18.86
C ILE A 99 3.73 -1.35 19.40
N VAL A 100 3.04 -2.21 20.15
CA VAL A 100 3.50 -3.54 20.55
C VAL A 100 2.90 -4.57 19.60
N PHE A 101 3.75 -5.15 18.76
CA PHE A 101 3.37 -6.15 17.76
C PHE A 101 3.11 -7.52 18.39
N GLU A 102 2.04 -8.18 17.96
CA GLU A 102 1.68 -9.54 18.42
C GLU A 102 1.68 -10.55 17.28
N LYS A 103 0.94 -10.24 16.21
CA LYS A 103 0.73 -11.11 15.06
C LYS A 103 0.34 -10.30 13.84
N ILE A 104 0.80 -10.69 12.66
CA ILE A 104 0.26 -10.22 11.38
C ILE A 104 -0.08 -11.42 10.51
N ILE A 105 -1.20 -11.32 9.82
CA ILE A 105 -1.64 -12.25 8.81
C ILE A 105 -1.76 -11.48 7.50
N TYR A 106 -1.26 -12.07 6.42
CA TYR A 106 -1.29 -11.52 5.08
C TYR A 106 -1.87 -12.54 4.12
N HIS A 107 -2.81 -12.08 3.29
CA HIS A 107 -3.31 -12.83 2.16
C HIS A 107 -3.13 -12.02 0.87
N SER A 108 -2.71 -12.70 -0.19
CA SER A 108 -2.89 -12.23 -1.56
C SER A 108 -3.78 -13.21 -2.32
N SER A 109 -4.75 -12.68 -3.08
CA SER A 109 -5.52 -13.49 -4.02
C SER A 109 -4.81 -13.63 -5.36
N ASP A 110 -5.34 -14.51 -6.20
CA ASP A 110 -5.03 -14.60 -7.61
C ASP A 110 -5.48 -13.35 -8.38
N CYS A 111 -4.98 -13.25 -9.61
CA CYS A 111 -5.28 -12.22 -10.60
C CYS A 111 -5.27 -12.87 -12.00
N LEU A 112 -5.67 -12.16 -13.06
CA LEU A 112 -5.42 -12.64 -14.42
C LEU A 112 -3.91 -12.56 -14.72
N GLY A 113 -3.21 -13.70 -14.65
CA GLY A 113 -1.77 -13.83 -14.87
C GLY A 113 -1.07 -14.67 -13.79
N GLY A 114 0.19 -14.33 -13.50
CA GLY A 114 1.06 -15.05 -12.56
C GLY A 114 1.20 -14.41 -11.18
N CYS A 115 0.13 -13.82 -10.63
CA CYS A 115 0.19 -13.23 -9.28
C CYS A 115 0.29 -14.31 -8.20
N PRO A 116 1.31 -14.29 -7.32
CA PRO A 116 1.40 -15.26 -6.24
C PRO A 116 0.19 -15.21 -5.30
N THR A 117 -0.35 -16.38 -4.97
CA THR A 117 -1.33 -16.52 -3.89
C THR A 117 -0.60 -16.86 -2.61
N ILE A 118 -0.69 -16.01 -1.60
CA ILE A 118 0.07 -16.12 -0.35
C ILE A 118 -0.91 -16.15 0.82
N ASP A 119 -0.69 -17.09 1.73
CA ASP A 119 -1.32 -17.23 3.04
C ASP A 119 -0.18 -17.21 4.08
N LEU A 120 0.06 -16.07 4.73
CA LEU A 120 1.20 -15.84 5.63
C LEU A 120 0.72 -15.48 7.03
N GLU A 121 1.29 -16.10 8.05
CA GLU A 121 1.18 -15.69 9.45
C GLU A 121 2.57 -15.48 10.04
N ILE A 122 2.76 -14.32 10.68
CA ILE A 122 3.93 -14.02 11.51
C ILE A 122 3.44 -13.74 12.92
N LYS A 123 3.82 -14.60 13.89
CA LYS A 123 3.47 -14.45 15.32
C LYS A 123 4.74 -14.35 16.15
N GLY A 124 4.97 -13.17 16.73
CA GLY A 124 6.32 -12.81 17.20
C GLY A 124 7.31 -12.93 16.05
N ARG A 125 8.24 -13.89 16.13
CA ARG A 125 9.19 -14.18 15.04
C ARG A 125 8.84 -15.42 14.23
N ASN A 126 7.88 -16.21 14.67
CA ASN A 126 7.54 -17.46 13.99
C ASN A 126 6.77 -17.15 12.72
N VAL A 127 7.22 -17.72 11.61
CA VAL A 127 6.59 -17.60 10.30
C VAL A 127 5.95 -18.91 9.93
N TYR A 128 4.71 -18.85 9.43
CA TYR A 128 4.11 -19.91 8.62
C TYR A 128 3.67 -19.29 7.30
N LEU A 129 4.11 -19.87 6.20
CA LEU A 129 3.78 -19.43 4.86
C LEU A 129 3.19 -20.61 4.10
N LYS A 130 2.05 -20.39 3.46
CA LYS A 130 1.55 -21.24 2.39
C LYS A 130 1.46 -20.37 1.14
N GLY A 131 2.18 -20.74 0.09
CA GLY A 131 2.26 -19.92 -1.12
C GLY A 131 2.19 -20.74 -2.40
N GLN A 132 1.61 -20.14 -3.43
CA GLN A 132 1.72 -20.57 -4.81
C GLN A 132 2.42 -19.47 -5.59
N PHE A 133 3.58 -19.80 -6.15
CA PHE A 133 4.46 -18.92 -6.91
C PHE A 133 4.66 -19.48 -8.32
N TYR A 134 5.02 -18.62 -9.27
CA TYR A 134 5.15 -18.97 -10.67
C TYR A 134 6.60 -18.77 -11.13
N LYS A 135 7.05 -19.57 -12.10
CA LYS A 135 8.39 -19.41 -12.67
C LYS A 135 8.45 -18.11 -13.44
N GLU A 136 9.47 -17.29 -13.16
CA GLU A 136 9.66 -15.95 -13.75
C GLU A 136 9.59 -15.97 -15.29
N ASP A 137 10.29 -16.92 -15.93
CA ASP A 137 10.32 -17.07 -17.39
C ASP A 137 9.00 -17.55 -18.02
N SER A 138 8.03 -17.95 -17.20
CA SER A 138 6.74 -18.47 -17.65
C SER A 138 5.58 -17.49 -17.44
N ILE A 139 5.79 -16.35 -16.79
CA ILE A 139 4.71 -15.41 -16.46
C ILE A 139 4.22 -14.73 -17.73
N ASN A 140 3.06 -15.17 -18.23
CA ASN A 140 2.31 -14.47 -19.26
C ASN A 140 0.81 -14.49 -18.93
N TYR A 141 0.05 -13.67 -19.66
CA TYR A 141 -1.36 -13.41 -19.40
C TYR A 141 -2.26 -14.67 -19.46
N PHE A 142 -1.84 -15.72 -20.17
CA PHE A 142 -2.69 -16.89 -20.47
C PHE A 142 -2.16 -18.21 -19.89
N ASN A 143 -0.89 -18.28 -19.52
CA ASN A 143 -0.26 -19.53 -19.11
C ASN A 143 0.95 -19.25 -18.21
N SER A 144 0.76 -19.29 -16.89
CA SER A 144 1.83 -19.19 -15.90
C SER A 144 2.11 -20.56 -15.29
N GLU A 145 3.36 -21.01 -15.33
CA GLU A 145 3.76 -22.31 -14.77
C GLU A 145 4.08 -22.15 -13.29
N ILE A 146 3.51 -23.03 -12.45
CA ILE A 146 3.79 -23.05 -11.01
C ILE A 146 5.25 -23.45 -10.77
N ASP A 147 5.95 -22.66 -9.96
CA ASP A 147 7.24 -23.04 -9.41
C ASP A 147 7.00 -23.97 -8.21
N THR A 148 7.14 -25.28 -8.41
CA THR A 148 6.91 -26.28 -7.36
C THR A 148 7.96 -26.26 -6.25
N ILE A 149 9.14 -25.68 -6.50
CA ILE A 149 10.21 -25.54 -5.51
C ILE A 149 9.87 -24.42 -4.54
N GLN A 150 9.42 -23.28 -5.06
CA GLN A 150 9.01 -22.11 -4.26
C GLN A 150 7.60 -22.24 -3.68
N SER A 151 6.74 -23.06 -4.30
CA SER A 151 5.35 -23.24 -3.87
C SER A 151 5.18 -24.35 -2.84
N GLY A 152 4.30 -24.15 -1.88
CA GLY A 152 3.97 -25.12 -0.84
C GLY A 152 3.78 -24.48 0.52
N GLU A 153 4.04 -25.26 1.56
CA GLU A 153 3.95 -24.84 2.95
C GLU A 153 5.33 -24.77 3.59
N PHE A 154 5.59 -23.72 4.35
CA PHE A 154 6.89 -23.41 4.92
C PHE A 154 6.75 -22.86 6.34
N ILE A 155 7.79 -23.07 7.14
CA ILE A 155 7.96 -22.48 8.46
C ILE A 155 9.34 -21.85 8.58
N SER A 156 9.45 -20.82 9.40
CA SER A 156 10.73 -20.19 9.72
C SER A 156 10.65 -19.41 11.03
N ILE A 157 11.80 -18.89 11.45
CA ILE A 157 11.93 -17.88 12.50
C ILE A 157 12.64 -16.70 11.87
N LEU A 158 12.02 -15.51 11.91
CA LEU A 158 12.67 -14.29 11.41
C LEU A 158 13.97 -14.05 12.16
N SER A 159 15.02 -13.70 11.41
CA SER A 159 16.25 -13.15 11.97
C SER A 159 15.95 -11.86 12.73
N ASP A 160 16.84 -11.48 13.66
CA ASP A 160 16.72 -10.20 14.37
C ASP A 160 16.56 -9.02 13.42
N SER A 161 17.32 -9.02 12.32
CA SER A 161 17.28 -7.97 11.29
C SER A 161 15.89 -7.86 10.65
N LEU A 162 15.34 -8.97 10.13
CA LEU A 162 14.02 -8.97 9.48
C LEU A 162 12.90 -8.66 10.47
N TYR A 163 13.01 -9.15 11.70
CA TYR A 163 12.03 -8.85 12.74
C TYR A 163 12.03 -7.35 13.08
N ASN A 164 13.22 -6.76 13.31
CA ASN A 164 13.33 -5.34 13.60
C ASN A 164 12.87 -4.47 12.43
N GLU A 165 13.10 -4.90 11.19
CA GLU A 165 12.56 -4.22 10.01
C GLU A 165 11.02 -4.25 9.99
N LEU A 166 10.40 -5.41 10.26
CA LEU A 166 8.95 -5.52 10.38
C LEU A 166 8.41 -4.56 11.46
N ILE A 167 9.05 -4.53 12.64
CA ILE A 167 8.65 -3.62 13.72
C ILE A 167 8.78 -2.16 13.28
N ASN A 168 9.88 -1.77 12.64
CA ASN A 168 10.09 -0.43 12.12
C ASN A 168 8.99 -0.04 11.10
N ILE A 169 8.70 -0.91 10.15
CA ILE A 169 7.64 -0.68 9.16
C ILE A 169 6.29 -0.47 9.85
N LEU A 170 5.93 -1.33 10.81
CA LEU A 170 4.68 -1.21 11.56
C LEU A 170 4.62 0.11 12.33
N GLN A 171 5.69 0.47 13.03
CA GLN A 171 5.79 1.71 13.82
C GLN A 171 5.77 2.99 12.97
N THR A 172 6.13 2.91 11.68
CA THR A 172 6.16 4.07 10.78
C THR A 172 4.95 4.17 9.84
N SER A 173 4.08 3.16 9.81
CA SER A 173 2.96 3.03 8.87
C SER A 173 1.66 3.76 9.24
N SER A 174 1.66 4.59 10.29
CA SER A 174 0.42 5.14 10.88
C SER A 174 -0.61 4.05 11.21
N LEU A 175 -0.16 2.91 11.74
CA LEU A 175 -0.96 1.69 11.89
C LEU A 175 -2.33 1.91 12.55
N ARG A 176 -2.46 2.87 13.47
CA ARG A 176 -3.73 3.20 14.13
C ARG A 176 -4.77 3.79 13.19
N THR A 177 -4.37 4.70 12.32
CA THR A 177 -5.26 5.42 11.41
C THR A 177 -5.30 4.81 10.01
N LEU A 178 -4.36 3.94 9.65
CA LEU A 178 -4.31 3.28 8.35
C LEU A 178 -5.65 2.68 7.94
N THR A 179 -6.18 3.04 6.78
CA THR A 179 -7.37 2.39 6.21
C THR A 179 -7.08 1.99 4.78
N PHE A 180 -7.65 0.88 4.34
CA PHE A 180 -7.56 0.44 2.97
C PHE A 180 -8.84 0.88 2.25
N PRO A 181 -8.73 1.58 1.11
CA PRO A 181 -9.90 2.00 0.36
C PRO A 181 -10.60 0.80 -0.27
N GLU A 182 -11.92 0.85 -0.33
CA GLU A 182 -12.71 -0.15 -1.02
C GLU A 182 -12.63 0.10 -2.54
N HIS A 183 -11.70 -0.58 -3.20
CA HIS A 183 -11.56 -0.55 -4.66
C HIS A 183 -11.79 -1.96 -5.21
N HIS A 184 -12.83 -2.08 -6.02
CA HIS A 184 -13.20 -3.29 -6.77
C HIS A 184 -13.30 -2.90 -8.25
N GLY A 185 -12.99 -3.83 -9.16
CA GLY A 185 -13.26 -3.63 -10.60
C GLY A 185 -12.07 -3.68 -11.56
N TYR A 186 -10.90 -4.16 -11.10
CA TYR A 186 -9.75 -4.43 -11.97
C TYR A 186 -9.31 -5.89 -11.83
N ASP A 187 -8.60 -6.42 -12.82
CA ASP A 187 -8.06 -7.79 -12.83
C ASP A 187 -6.79 -7.94 -11.96
N ALA A 188 -6.77 -7.29 -10.79
CA ALA A 188 -5.65 -7.30 -9.86
C ALA A 188 -5.98 -8.12 -8.61
N GLY A 189 -4.93 -8.68 -7.98
CA GLY A 189 -5.07 -9.45 -6.75
C GLY A 189 -5.50 -8.57 -5.56
N VAL A 190 -6.31 -9.13 -4.68
CA VAL A 190 -6.74 -8.49 -3.44
C VAL A 190 -5.72 -8.77 -2.34
N THR A 191 -5.19 -7.71 -1.73
CA THR A 191 -4.37 -7.79 -0.53
C THR A 191 -5.25 -7.71 0.71
N THR A 192 -5.06 -8.64 1.64
CA THR A 192 -5.70 -8.63 2.97
C THR A 192 -4.63 -8.64 4.05
N LEU A 193 -4.77 -7.75 5.04
CA LEU A 193 -3.94 -7.71 6.24
C LEU A 193 -4.82 -7.81 7.49
N ILE A 194 -4.45 -8.71 8.39
CA ILE A 194 -5.02 -8.82 9.74
C ILE A 194 -3.90 -8.63 10.75
N ILE A 195 -3.90 -7.48 11.41
CA ILE A 195 -2.80 -7.05 12.28
C ILE A 195 -3.28 -7.02 13.73
N TYR A 196 -2.55 -7.70 14.60
CA TYR A 196 -2.75 -7.72 16.03
C TYR A 196 -1.65 -6.89 16.70
N TYR A 197 -2.06 -5.85 17.42
CA TYR A 197 -1.15 -4.96 18.15
C TYR A 197 -1.86 -4.34 19.34
N ASN A 198 -1.16 -4.18 20.47
CA ASN A 198 -1.71 -3.55 21.68
C ASN A 198 -3.07 -4.13 22.13
N GLY A 199 -3.27 -5.44 22.00
CA GLY A 199 -4.52 -6.17 22.27
C GLY A 199 -5.64 -5.90 21.28
N LYS A 200 -5.38 -5.24 20.15
CA LYS A 200 -6.38 -4.88 19.13
C LYS A 200 -6.16 -5.67 17.84
N ARG A 201 -7.25 -6.04 17.19
CA ARG A 201 -7.29 -6.61 15.83
C ARG A 201 -7.66 -5.52 14.83
N LYS A 202 -6.90 -5.40 13.74
CA LYS A 202 -7.17 -4.51 12.63
C LYS A 202 -7.21 -5.30 11.32
N TYR A 203 -8.34 -5.22 10.63
CA TYR A 203 -8.57 -5.85 9.33
C TYR A 203 -8.51 -4.78 8.24
N LEU A 204 -7.75 -5.05 7.19
CA LEU A 204 -7.53 -4.15 6.06
C LEU A 204 -7.58 -4.98 4.77
N GLN A 205 -8.34 -4.55 3.77
CA GLN A 205 -8.45 -5.27 2.52
C GLN A 205 -8.65 -4.29 1.37
N SER A 206 -7.87 -4.46 0.30
CA SER A 206 -8.01 -3.69 -0.94
C SER A 206 -7.22 -4.35 -2.06
N MET A 207 -7.68 -4.13 -3.28
CA MET A 207 -6.93 -4.37 -4.49
C MET A 207 -5.77 -3.37 -4.67
N PHE A 208 -5.94 -2.14 -4.16
CA PHE A 208 -4.95 -1.07 -4.23
C PHE A 208 -4.71 -0.49 -2.82
N PRO A 209 -3.89 -1.17 -1.99
CA PRO A 209 -3.46 -0.63 -0.71
C PRO A 209 -2.86 0.77 -0.86
N PRO A 210 -3.04 1.68 0.13
CA PRO A 210 -2.44 3.00 0.07
C PRO A 210 -0.92 2.89 0.19
N THR A 211 -0.19 3.78 -0.50
CA THR A 211 1.28 3.92 -0.51
C THR A 211 1.96 3.80 0.84
N ILE A 212 1.38 4.36 1.92
CA ILE A 212 1.95 4.25 3.27
C ILE A 212 2.11 2.78 3.73
N SER A 213 1.35 1.87 3.13
CA SER A 213 1.40 0.43 3.39
C SER A 213 2.30 -0.34 2.44
N ASN A 214 2.83 0.25 1.35
CA ASN A 214 3.63 -0.46 0.34
C ASN A 214 4.81 -1.19 0.99
N ARG A 215 5.58 -0.52 1.86
CA ARG A 215 6.70 -1.15 2.58
C ARG A 215 6.28 -2.39 3.37
N LEU A 216 5.09 -2.37 3.97
CA LEU A 216 4.56 -3.52 4.72
C LEU A 216 4.11 -4.64 3.78
N VAL A 217 3.36 -4.29 2.73
CA VAL A 217 2.89 -5.26 1.74
C VAL A 217 4.08 -5.93 1.05
N ASP A 218 5.07 -5.16 0.60
CA ASP A 218 6.29 -5.66 -0.05
C ASP A 218 7.10 -6.57 0.89
N PHE A 219 7.27 -6.17 2.16
CA PHE A 219 7.95 -6.99 3.15
C PHE A 219 7.28 -8.37 3.28
N LEU A 220 5.95 -8.41 3.34
CA LEU A 220 5.16 -9.63 3.53
C LEU A 220 5.12 -10.46 2.24
N HIS A 221 4.95 -9.82 1.10
CA HIS A 221 4.88 -10.45 -0.22
C HIS A 221 6.17 -11.18 -0.57
N TYR A 222 7.32 -10.52 -0.32
CA TYR A 222 8.64 -11.05 -0.64
C TYR A 222 9.32 -11.77 0.54
N ILE A 223 8.56 -12.15 1.58
CA ILE A 223 9.18 -12.84 2.72
C ILE A 223 9.80 -14.19 2.32
N ASN A 224 9.27 -14.82 1.26
CA ASN A 224 9.74 -16.11 0.75
C ASN A 224 11.16 -16.07 0.17
N THR A 225 11.59 -14.93 -0.37
CA THR A 225 12.95 -14.74 -0.90
C THR A 225 13.92 -14.19 0.13
N ARG A 226 13.40 -13.72 1.28
CA ARG A 226 14.16 -13.00 2.31
C ARG A 226 14.43 -13.82 3.57
N ALA A 227 13.50 -14.67 3.96
CA ALA A 227 13.61 -15.53 5.14
C ALA A 227 14.15 -16.93 4.77
N ASP A 228 14.90 -17.55 5.67
CA ASP A 228 15.32 -18.95 5.54
C ASP A 228 14.12 -19.87 5.81
N LEU A 229 13.34 -20.12 4.76
CA LEU A 229 12.12 -20.91 4.83
C LEU A 229 12.38 -22.42 4.71
N LYS A 230 11.84 -23.19 5.65
CA LYS A 230 11.92 -24.65 5.64
C LYS A 230 10.57 -25.23 5.28
N ARG A 231 10.54 -26.06 4.22
CA ARG A 231 9.32 -26.74 3.78
C ARG A 231 8.75 -27.60 4.91
N THR A 232 7.44 -27.63 5.03
CA THR A 232 6.70 -28.46 5.98
C THR A 232 5.49 -29.10 5.32
N PHE A 233 5.02 -30.19 5.92
CA PHE A 233 3.76 -30.86 5.53
C PHE A 233 2.66 -30.63 6.58
N LYS A 234 2.96 -29.88 7.65
CA LYS A 234 2.02 -29.59 8.72
C LYS A 234 1.10 -28.44 8.32
N LYS A 235 -0.10 -28.80 7.88
CA LYS A 235 -1.18 -27.85 7.59
C LYS A 235 -1.54 -27.02 8.82
N ARG A 236 -1.65 -25.71 8.63
CA ARG A 236 -2.24 -24.79 9.62
C ARG A 236 -3.42 -24.06 9.01
N LYS A 237 -4.45 -23.85 9.81
CA LYS A 237 -5.55 -22.95 9.44
C LYS A 237 -5.12 -21.54 9.82
N ILE A 238 -4.94 -20.69 8.81
CA ILE A 238 -4.77 -19.26 9.01
C ILE A 238 -6.17 -18.64 9.06
N GLU A 239 -6.32 -17.59 9.88
CA GLU A 239 -7.48 -16.73 9.86
C GLU A 239 -7.72 -16.15 8.46
N ARG A 240 -8.95 -15.77 8.14
CA ARG A 240 -9.30 -15.06 6.91
C ARG A 240 -10.13 -13.82 7.26
#